data_AF-A0AAN8SZ26-F1
#
_entry.id   AF-A0AAN8SZ26-F1
#
_cell.length_a   1.000
_cell.length_b   1.000
_cell.length_c   1.000
_cell.angle_alpha   90.00
_cell.angle_beta   90.00
_cell.angle_gamma   90.00
#
_symmetry.space_group_name_H-M   'P 1'
#
loop_
_entity.id
_entity.type
_entity.pdbx_description
1 polymer ?
#
loop_
_entity_poly.entity_id
_entity_poly.type
_entity_poly.pdbx_seq_one_letter_code
_entity_poly.pdbx_strand_id
1 'polypeptide(L)'
;MSASDSALPEELWRRILEIGIESSNFNYKDLCCLSITCTLLNRLSSDDSLWSSLCFADFPEHQPPSSSCSVSSKWLYKIRYGKVR
;
A
#
# COMPACT_ATOMS: atom_id res chain seq x y z
N MET A 1 10.34 6.05 28.70
CA MET A 1 10.05 6.10 27.25
C MET A 1 10.02 7.56 26.82
N SER A 2 11.05 8.05 26.13
CA SER A 2 11.00 9.39 25.54
C SER A 2 10.29 9.29 24.21
N ALA A 3 9.11 9.90 24.10
CA ALA A 3 8.43 10.08 22.84
C ALA A 3 9.31 10.97 21.94
N SER A 4 9.80 10.41 20.84
CA SER A 4 10.45 11.17 19.78
C SER A 4 9.36 11.98 19.06
N ASP A 5 9.17 13.22 19.50
CA ASP A 5 8.29 14.27 18.93
C ASP A 5 8.69 14.71 17.50
N SER A 6 9.58 13.97 16.84
CA SER A 6 10.08 14.25 15.49
C SER A 6 9.62 13.23 14.44
N ALA A 7 8.76 12.28 14.81
CA ALA A 7 8.19 11.32 13.87
C ALA A 7 6.85 11.85 13.34
N LEU A 8 6.78 12.08 12.03
CA LEU A 8 5.54 12.42 11.34
C LEU A 8 4.45 11.37 11.71
N PRO A 9 3.23 11.79 12.07
CA PRO A 9 2.13 10.89 12.41
C PRO A 9 1.88 9.80 11.34
N GLU A 10 1.45 8.61 11.79
CA GLU A 10 1.16 7.46 10.93
C GLU A 10 0.18 7.80 9.80
N GLU A 11 -0.83 8.63 10.09
CA GLU A 11 -1.83 9.10 9.12
C GLU A 11 -1.20 9.94 8.00
N LEU A 12 -0.25 10.82 8.33
CA LEU A 12 0.42 11.64 7.32
C LEU A 12 1.35 10.81 6.45
N TRP A 13 2.05 9.83 7.03
CA TRP A 13 2.84 8.88 6.24
C TRP A 13 1.96 8.09 5.28
N ARG A 14 0.80 7.61 5.73
CA ARG A 14 -0.17 6.91 4.88
C ARG A 14 -0.58 7.79 3.70
N ARG A 15 -0.94 9.06 3.95
CA ARG A 15 -1.30 10.02 2.90
C ARG A 15 -0.16 10.30 1.93
N ILE A 16 1.08 10.44 2.39
CA ILE A 16 2.24 10.63 1.51
C ILE A 16 2.40 9.43 0.57
N LEU A 17 2.27 8.20 1.09
CA LEU A 17 2.38 6.98 0.29
C LEU A 17 1.23 6.86 -0.72
N GLU A 18 0.01 7.18 -0.30
CA GLU A 18 -1.17 7.17 -1.16
C GLU A 18 -1.04 8.16 -2.33
N ILE A 19 -0.62 9.40 -2.07
CA ILE A 19 -0.34 10.41 -3.12
C ILE A 19 0.77 9.93 -4.06
N GLY A 20 1.80 9.27 -3.52
CA GLY A 20 2.86 8.67 -4.34
C GLY A 20 2.33 7.62 -5.33
N ILE A 21 1.38 6.78 -4.88
CA ILE A 21 0.74 5.75 -5.70
C ILE A 21 -0.16 6.38 -6.75
N GLU A 22 -1.01 7.34 -6.36
CA GLU A 22 -1.92 8.04 -7.28
C GLU A 22 -1.16 8.80 -8.38
N SER A 23 -0.02 9.39 -8.03
CA SER A 23 0.85 10.08 -9.00
C SER A 23 1.71 9.14 -9.86
N SER A 24 1.55 7.81 -9.73
CA SER A 24 2.35 6.78 -10.42
C SER A 24 3.86 6.88 -10.18
N ASN A 25 4.31 7.64 -9.17
CA ASN A 25 5.72 7.74 -8.77
C ASN A 25 6.13 6.64 -7.79
N PHE A 26 5.16 5.90 -7.25
CA PHE A 26 5.36 4.91 -6.21
C PHE A 26 4.71 3.59 -6.62
N ASN A 27 5.51 2.52 -6.70
CA ASN A 27 5.05 1.23 -7.18
C ASN A 27 5.13 0.15 -6.09
N TYR A 28 4.61 -1.06 -6.35
CA TYR A 28 4.59 -2.15 -5.36
C TYR A 28 5.99 -2.53 -4.85
N LYS A 29 7.03 -2.36 -5.69
CA LYS A 29 8.43 -2.60 -5.32
C LYS A 29 8.91 -1.62 -4.27
N ASP A 30 8.57 -0.35 -4.43
CA ASP A 30 8.95 0.70 -3.48
C ASP A 30 8.25 0.46 -2.14
N LEU A 31 6.97 0.06 -2.17
CA LEU A 31 6.23 -0.32 -0.97
C LEU A 31 6.89 -1.52 -0.24
N CYS A 32 7.39 -2.51 -0.99
CA CYS A 32 8.16 -3.62 -0.44
C CYS A 32 9.51 -3.16 0.17
N CYS A 33 10.22 -2.24 -0.48
CA CYS A 33 11.47 -1.69 0.06
C CYS A 33 11.23 -0.86 1.34
N LEU A 34 10.13 -0.11 1.42
CA LEU A 34 9.78 0.61 2.64
C LEU A 34 9.48 -0.35 3.80
N SER A 35 8.93 -1.54 3.51
CA SER A 35 8.58 -2.53 4.55
C SER A 35 9.76 -2.99 5.40
N ILE A 36 10.98 -2.94 4.84
CA ILE A 36 12.21 -3.34 5.52
C ILE A 36 12.97 -2.17 6.15
N THR A 37 12.49 -0.93 6.01
CA THR A 37 13.20 0.28 6.46
C THR A 37 13.03 0.54 7.95
N CYS A 38 11.80 0.51 8.46
CA CYS A 38 11.51 0.70 9.88
C CYS A 38 10.16 0.09 10.28
N THR A 39 9.89 -0.05 11.58
CA THR A 39 8.65 -0.67 12.10
C THR A 39 7.38 0.06 11.67
N LEU A 40 7.41 1.40 11.60
CA LEU A 40 6.27 2.21 11.16
C LEU A 40 5.95 1.96 9.69
N LEU A 41 6.96 2.04 8.83
CA LEU A 41 6.81 1.80 7.39
C LEU A 41 6.49 0.35 7.08
N ASN A 42 6.97 -0.60 7.89
CA ASN A 42 6.56 -2.00 7.80
C ASN A 42 5.05 -2.15 8.04
N ARG A 43 4.53 -1.56 9.12
CA ARG A 43 3.09 -1.58 9.41
C ARG A 43 2.29 -0.92 8.29
N LEU A 44 2.70 0.26 7.84
CA LEU A 44 2.04 0.98 6.73
C LEU A 44 2.12 0.23 5.41
N SER A 45 3.25 -0.42 5.08
CA SER A 45 3.41 -1.20 3.84
C SER A 45 2.49 -2.42 3.77
N SER A 46 1.86 -2.80 4.88
CA SER A 46 0.88 -3.88 4.94
C SER A 46 -0.56 -3.36 5.04
N ASP A 47 -0.76 -2.03 4.92
CA ASP A 47 -2.07 -1.41 4.95
C ASP A 47 -2.86 -1.71 3.67
N ASP A 48 -4.04 -2.30 3.82
CA ASP A 48 -4.88 -2.69 2.69
C ASP A 48 -5.32 -1.50 1.83
N SER A 49 -5.40 -0.28 2.38
CA SER A 49 -5.76 0.92 1.60
C SER A 49 -4.72 1.19 0.50
N LEU A 50 -3.42 1.15 0.84
CA LEU A 50 -2.34 1.37 -0.12
C LEU A 50 -2.31 0.30 -1.22
N TRP A 51 -2.51 -0.97 -0.85
CA TRP A 51 -2.59 -2.05 -1.84
C TRP A 51 -3.85 -1.96 -2.71
N SER A 52 -4.94 -1.43 -2.18
CA SER A 52 -6.17 -1.17 -2.95
C SER A 52 -5.94 -0.06 -3.97
N SER A 53 -5.30 1.04 -3.57
CA SER A 53 -4.94 2.14 -4.47
C SER A 53 -3.96 1.67 -5.56
N LEU A 54 -2.96 0.86 -5.22
CA LEU A 54 -2.07 0.22 -6.20
C LEU A 54 -2.83 -0.70 -7.16
N CYS A 55 -3.74 -1.54 -6.65
CA CYS A 55 -4.57 -2.38 -7.51
C CYS A 55 -5.39 -1.56 -8.50
N PHE A 56 -5.96 -0.44 -8.04
CA PHE A 56 -6.78 0.43 -8.88
C PHE A 56 -5.95 1.15 -9.94
N ALA A 57 -4.75 1.63 -9.56
CA ALA A 57 -3.83 2.30 -10.48
C ALA A 57 -3.26 1.34 -11.55
N ASP A 58 -2.81 0.15 -11.14
CA ASP A 58 -2.17 -0.82 -12.05
C ASP A 58 -3.18 -1.67 -12.85
N PHE A 59 -4.37 -1.92 -12.30
CA PHE A 59 -5.39 -2.79 -12.89
C PHE A 59 -6.77 -2.12 -12.92
N PRO A 60 -6.95 -1.03 -13.70
CA PRO A 60 -8.19 -0.25 -13.73
C PRO A 60 -9.42 -1.07 -14.20
N GLU A 61 -9.19 -2.11 -14.99
CA GLU A 61 -10.24 -3.01 -15.53
C GLU A 61 -10.80 -3.98 -14.48
N HIS A 62 -10.14 -4.09 -13.33
CA HIS A 62 -10.51 -5.03 -12.28
C HIS A 62 -10.73 -4.27 -10.97
N GLN A 63 -11.83 -3.54 -10.85
CA GLN A 63 -12.26 -3.06 -9.53
C GLN A 63 -12.34 -4.26 -8.55
N PRO A 64 -11.81 -4.13 -7.33
CA PRO A 64 -12.06 -5.14 -6.31
C PRO A 64 -13.58 -5.23 -6.11
N PRO A 65 -14.15 -6.45 -5.96
CA PRO A 65 -15.58 -6.59 -5.78
C PRO A 65 -16.01 -5.81 -4.53
N SER A 66 -17.03 -4.96 -4.68
CA SER A 66 -17.62 -4.11 -3.62
C SER A 66 -18.29 -4.88 -2.48
N SER A 67 -17.95 -6.16 -2.30
CA SER A 67 -18.74 -7.13 -1.52
C SER A 67 -17.81 -7.97 -0.66
N SER A 68 -17.66 -7.55 0.61
CA SER A 68 -17.54 -8.39 1.81
C SER A 68 -16.50 -9.54 1.87
N CYS A 69 -15.59 -9.69 0.91
CA CYS A 69 -14.54 -10.69 1.02
C CYS A 69 -13.35 -10.11 1.79
N SER A 70 -13.06 -10.67 2.96
CA SER A 70 -11.97 -10.30 3.88
C SER A 70 -10.56 -10.59 3.33
N VAL A 71 -10.37 -10.58 2.02
CA VAL A 71 -9.11 -10.94 1.38
C VAL A 71 -8.26 -9.70 1.28
N SER A 72 -7.09 -9.73 1.93
CA SER A 72 -6.16 -8.60 1.91
C SER A 72 -5.86 -8.17 0.47
N SER A 73 -5.97 -6.87 0.21
CA SER A 73 -5.69 -6.26 -1.09
C SER A 73 -4.29 -6.59 -1.59
N LYS A 74 -3.34 -6.79 -0.67
CA LYS A 74 -1.97 -7.27 -0.98
C LYS A 74 -1.96 -8.66 -1.62
N TRP A 75 -2.80 -9.57 -1.15
CA TRP A 75 -2.90 -10.92 -1.70
C TRP A 75 -3.58 -10.90 -3.08
N LEU A 76 -4.63 -10.09 -3.23
CA LEU A 76 -5.29 -9.88 -4.53
C LEU A 76 -4.33 -9.29 -5.56
N TYR A 77 -3.55 -8.26 -5.19
CA TYR A 77 -2.51 -7.69 -6.04
C TYR A 77 -1.52 -8.77 -6.50
N LYS A 78 -1.03 -9.61 -5.57
CA LYS A 78 -0.07 -10.68 -5.89
C LYS A 78 -0.61 -11.68 -6.90
N ILE A 79 -1.88 -12.07 -6.78
CA ILE A 79 -2.52 -13.00 -7.73
C ILE A 79 -2.64 -12.36 -9.11
N ARG A 80 -3.08 -11.11 -9.18
CA ARG A 80 -3.29 -10.42 -10.46
C ARG A 80 -1.97 -10.14 -11.17
N TYR A 81 -0.97 -9.67 -10.43
CA TYR A 81 0.37 -9.47 -10.95
C TYR A 81 0.96 -10.76 -11.54
N GLY A 82 0.69 -11.92 -10.92
CA GLY A 82 1.08 -13.23 -11.45
C GLY A 82 0.27 -13.72 -12.65
N LYS A 83 -0.90 -13.14 -12.95
CA LYS A 83 -1.74 -13.47 -14.12
C LYS A 83 -1.42 -12.64 -15.36
N VAL A 84 -0.91 -11.42 -15.17
CA VAL A 84 -0.58 -10.47 -16.26
C VAL A 84 0.82 -10.75 -16.86
N ARG A 85 1.56 -11.71 -16.33
CA ARG A 85 2.92 -12.05 -16.73
C ARG A 85 3.00 -13.50 -17.21
#